data_AF-A0A814J550-F1
#
_entry.id   AF-A0A814J550-F1
#
_cell.length_a   1.000
_cell.length_b   1.000
_cell.length_c   1.000
_cell.angle_alpha   90.00
_cell.angle_beta   90.00
_cell.angle_gamma   90.00
#
_symmetry.space_group_name_H-M   'P 1'
#
loop_
_entity.id
_entity.type
_entity.pdbx_description
1 polymer ?
#
loop_
_entity_poly.entity_id
_entity_poly.type
_entity_poly.pdbx_seq_one_letter_code
_entity_poly.pdbx_strand_id
1 'polypeptide(L)'
;MGGKTSKKLSNQEVQRFVQQTQLQPYVIQQIYDAFIDRAGRNGRMNVAEFKQAYNQIKPNYDPYNIYGNDMEAERIFMMFDADRNGVLTFDEFINAFIQIQRGMV
;
A
#
# COMPACT_ATOMS: atom_id res chain seq x y z
N MET A 1 12.97 -20.02 -11.85
CA MET A 1 12.31 -19.50 -10.63
C MET A 1 13.20 -18.41 -10.04
N GLY A 2 12.92 -17.13 -10.32
CA GLY A 2 13.71 -16.01 -9.79
C GLY A 2 13.02 -15.47 -8.54
N GLY A 3 13.53 -15.82 -7.36
CA GLY A 3 13.01 -15.31 -6.09
C GLY A 3 13.13 -13.79 -6.05
N LYS A 4 12.00 -13.09 -5.93
CA LYS A 4 12.00 -11.67 -5.58
C LYS A 4 12.66 -11.58 -4.21
N THR A 5 13.87 -11.04 -4.12
CA THR A 5 14.52 -10.72 -2.84
C THR A 5 13.72 -9.59 -2.21
N SER A 6 12.68 -9.93 -1.44
CA SER A 6 11.94 -8.98 -0.61
C SER A 6 12.91 -8.41 0.42
N LYS A 7 13.37 -7.18 0.19
CA LYS A 7 14.13 -6.40 1.17
C LYS A 7 13.27 -6.33 2.42
N LYS A 8 13.66 -6.96 3.53
CA LYS A 8 12.97 -6.78 4.82
C LYS A 8 13.20 -5.35 5.33
N LEU A 9 12.22 -4.80 6.03
CA LEU A 9 12.40 -3.55 6.77
C LEU A 9 13.51 -3.75 7.82
N SER A 10 14.36 -2.75 7.99
CA SER A 10 15.30 -2.72 9.10
C SER A 10 14.58 -2.50 10.42
N ASN A 11 15.22 -2.87 11.55
CA ASN A 11 14.67 -2.62 12.88
C ASN A 11 14.38 -1.14 13.11
N GLN A 12 15.19 -0.23 12.56
CA GLN A 12 14.98 1.21 12.68
C GLN A 12 13.73 1.67 11.91
N GLU A 13 13.54 1.16 10.69
CA GLU A 13 12.34 1.45 9.90
C GLU A 13 11.08 0.92 10.58
N VAL A 14 11.11 -0.32 11.08
CA VAL A 14 9.98 -0.89 11.82
C VAL A 14 9.63 -0.03 13.03
N GLN A 15 10.62 0.39 13.84
CA GLN A 15 10.36 1.24 15.01
C GLN A 15 9.81 2.62 14.62
N ARG A 16 10.31 3.21 13.53
CA ARG A 16 9.76 4.47 12.98
C ARG A 16 8.28 4.31 12.63
N PHE A 17 7.92 3.23 11.92
CA PHE A 17 6.53 2.96 11.59
C PHE A 17 5.70 2.66 12.84
N VAL A 18 6.19 1.91 13.82
CA VAL A 18 5.48 1.69 15.09
C VAL A 18 5.12 3.02 15.74
N GLN A 19 6.04 3.97 15.79
CA GLN A 19 5.79 5.30 16.39
C GLN A 19 4.77 6.12 15.60
N GLN A 20 4.84 6.10 14.26
CA GLN A 20 3.92 6.85 13.40
C GLN A 20 2.50 6.25 13.41
N THR A 21 2.42 4.94 13.42
CA THR A 21 1.19 4.19 13.15
C THR A 21 0.51 3.66 14.40
N GLN A 22 1.25 3.53 15.50
CA GLN A 22 0.87 2.82 16.72
C GLN A 22 0.48 1.34 16.48
N LEU A 23 0.86 0.79 15.32
CA LEU A 23 0.68 -0.64 15.02
C LEU A 23 1.80 -1.46 15.66
N GLN A 24 1.51 -2.74 15.90
CA GLN A 24 2.51 -3.68 16.38
C GLN A 24 3.54 -3.98 15.28
N PRO A 25 4.82 -4.24 15.61
CA PRO A 25 5.88 -4.54 14.64
C PRO A 25 5.51 -5.63 13.62
N TYR A 26 4.85 -6.69 14.07
CA TYR A 26 4.45 -7.80 13.20
C TYR A 26 3.39 -7.39 12.16
N VAL A 27 2.50 -6.46 12.51
CA VAL A 27 1.47 -5.95 11.59
C VAL A 27 2.14 -5.11 10.51
N ILE A 28 3.10 -4.25 10.87
CA ILE A 28 3.86 -3.45 9.91
C ILE A 28 4.58 -4.35 8.91
N GLN A 29 5.19 -5.44 9.38
CA GLN A 29 5.85 -6.40 8.49
C GLN A 29 4.85 -7.06 7.52
N GLN A 30 3.66 -7.46 8.00
CA GLN A 30 2.63 -8.04 7.14
C GLN A 30 2.13 -7.07 6.07
N ILE A 31 1.90 -5.80 6.42
CA ILE A 31 1.49 -4.76 5.47
C ILE A 31 2.61 -4.52 4.46
N TYR A 32 3.86 -4.46 4.92
CA TYR A 32 5.02 -4.29 4.04
C TYR A 32 5.20 -5.44 3.06
N ASP A 33 5.10 -6.69 3.53
CA ASP A 33 5.22 -7.87 2.68
C ASP A 33 4.12 -7.87 1.61
N ALA A 34 2.88 -7.56 2.00
CA ALA A 34 1.76 -7.42 1.06
C ALA A 34 1.98 -6.29 0.03
N PHE A 35 2.58 -5.18 0.45
CA PHE A 35 2.92 -4.07 -0.44
C PHE A 35 4.00 -4.49 -1.45
N ILE A 36 5.10 -5.10 -0.99
CA ILE A 36 6.23 -5.53 -1.84
C ILE A 36 5.83 -6.63 -2.82
N ASP A 37 4.92 -7.52 -2.44
CA ASP A 37 4.40 -8.55 -3.35
C ASP A 37 3.76 -7.95 -4.61
N ARG A 38 3.13 -6.77 -4.45
CA ARG A 38 2.45 -6.02 -5.51
C ARG A 38 3.31 -4.92 -6.14
N ALA A 39 4.31 -4.43 -5.42
CA ALA A 39 5.24 -3.43 -5.93
C ALA A 39 6.21 -4.02 -6.97
N GLY A 40 6.74 -3.15 -7.83
CA GLY A 40 7.80 -3.49 -8.76
C GLY A 40 9.10 -3.88 -8.06
N ARG A 41 10.11 -4.33 -8.82
CA ARG A 41 11.42 -4.75 -8.29
C ARG A 41 12.20 -3.64 -7.56
N ASN A 42 11.79 -2.39 -7.71
CA ASN A 42 12.34 -1.22 -7.04
C ASN A 42 11.70 -0.94 -5.67
N GLY A 43 10.70 -1.72 -5.25
CA GLY A 43 9.96 -1.48 -4.00
C GLY A 43 9.05 -0.26 -4.07
N ARG A 44 8.68 0.18 -5.27
CA ARG A 44 7.69 1.26 -5.50
C ARG A 44 6.55 0.70 -6.34
N MET A 45 5.37 1.29 -6.20
CA MET A 45 4.17 0.86 -6.91
C MET A 45 3.64 2.01 -7.77
N ASN A 46 3.62 1.83 -9.09
CA ASN A 46 3.01 2.82 -9.98
C ASN A 46 1.48 2.67 -10.02
N VAL A 47 0.80 3.63 -10.65
CA VAL A 47 -0.68 3.64 -10.78
C VAL A 47 -1.22 2.34 -11.38
N ALA A 48 -0.57 1.79 -12.41
CA ALA A 48 -1.05 0.58 -13.08
C ALA A 48 -0.93 -0.66 -12.17
N GLU A 49 0.18 -0.79 -11.45
CA GLU A 49 0.41 -1.85 -10.45
C GLU A 49 -0.61 -1.72 -9.30
N PHE A 50 -0.87 -0.49 -8.84
CA PHE A 50 -1.87 -0.22 -7.81
C PHE A 50 -3.29 -0.60 -8.26
N LYS A 51 -3.70 -0.20 -9.47
CA LYS A 51 -5.00 -0.60 -10.05
C LYS A 51 -5.16 -2.11 -10.12
N GLN A 52 -4.13 -2.82 -10.56
CA GLN A 52 -4.15 -4.29 -10.58
C GLN A 52 -4.31 -4.85 -9.16
N ALA A 53 -3.58 -4.32 -8.19
CA ALA A 53 -3.68 -4.75 -6.81
C ALA A 53 -5.07 -4.48 -6.21
N TYR A 54 -5.63 -3.29 -6.47
CA TYR A 54 -6.96 -2.87 -6.06
C TYR A 54 -8.04 -3.77 -6.66
N ASN A 55 -7.98 -4.03 -7.97
CA ASN A 55 -8.95 -4.89 -8.66
C ASN A 55 -8.88 -6.36 -8.20
N GLN A 56 -7.72 -6.83 -7.72
CA GLN A 56 -7.59 -8.19 -7.16
C GLN A 56 -8.20 -8.34 -5.77
N ILE A 57 -8.16 -7.30 -4.93
CA ILE A 57 -8.75 -7.35 -3.58
C ILE A 57 -10.24 -6.98 -3.60
N LYS A 58 -10.68 -6.23 -4.62
CA LYS A 58 -12.05 -5.74 -4.74
C LYS A 58 -13.14 -6.80 -4.52
N PRO A 59 -13.08 -8.02 -5.11
CA PRO A 59 -14.13 -9.03 -4.89
C PRO A 59 -14.36 -9.39 -3.42
N ASN A 60 -13.37 -9.17 -2.55
CA ASN A 60 -13.47 -9.44 -1.12
C ASN A 60 -14.08 -8.27 -0.33
N TYR A 61 -14.04 -7.04 -0.86
CA TYR A 61 -14.49 -5.82 -0.18
C TYR A 61 -15.76 -5.22 -0.78
N ASP A 62 -15.97 -5.38 -2.09
CA ASP A 62 -17.14 -4.94 -2.83
C ASP A 62 -17.57 -6.04 -3.82
N PRO A 63 -18.20 -7.13 -3.33
CA PRO A 63 -18.59 -8.27 -4.15
C PRO A 63 -19.67 -7.92 -5.19
N TYR A 64 -20.36 -6.80 -5.00
CA TYR A 64 -21.41 -6.31 -5.91
C TYR A 64 -20.89 -5.32 -6.95
N ASN A 65 -19.59 -5.04 -6.95
CA ASN A 65 -18.94 -4.15 -7.92
C ASN A 65 -19.54 -2.73 -7.96
N ILE A 66 -20.09 -2.26 -6.83
CA ILE A 66 -20.76 -0.96 -6.68
C ILE A 66 -19.74 0.19 -6.69
N TYR A 67 -18.55 -0.03 -6.13
CA TYR A 67 -17.47 0.93 -5.96
C TYR A 67 -16.18 0.35 -6.53
N GLY A 68 -15.96 0.54 -7.83
CA GLY A 68 -14.62 0.33 -8.36
C GLY A 68 -14.63 0.22 -9.85
N ASN A 69 -14.46 1.38 -10.47
CA ASN A 69 -13.83 1.44 -11.77
C ASN A 69 -12.39 1.91 -11.56
N ASP A 70 -11.58 1.82 -12.61
CA ASP A 70 -10.20 2.29 -12.59
C ASP A 70 -10.06 3.76 -12.14
N MET A 71 -11.11 4.58 -12.27
CA MET A 71 -11.13 5.97 -11.84
C MET A 71 -11.14 6.11 -10.31
N GLU A 72 -11.82 5.22 -9.58
CA GLU A 72 -11.74 5.21 -8.11
C GLU A 72 -10.37 4.76 -7.62
N ALA A 73 -9.80 3.73 -8.25
CA ALA A 73 -8.44 3.29 -7.96
C ALA A 73 -7.42 4.41 -8.22
N GLU A 74 -7.58 5.19 -9.30
CA GLU A 74 -6.77 6.39 -9.55
C GLU A 74 -6.96 7.46 -8.49
N ARG A 75 -8.20 7.75 -8.08
CA ARG A 75 -8.47 8.74 -7.04
C ARG A 75 -7.81 8.35 -5.72
N ILE A 76 -7.93 7.09 -5.31
CA ILE A 76 -7.30 6.58 -4.10
C ILE A 76 -5.77 6.65 -4.24
N PHE A 77 -5.22 6.26 -5.40
CA PHE A 77 -3.79 6.40 -5.66
C PHE A 77 -3.32 7.85 -5.48
N MET A 78 -4.04 8.82 -6.05
CA MET A 78 -3.70 10.24 -5.93
C MET A 78 -3.78 10.77 -4.48
N MET A 79 -4.61 10.17 -3.63
CA MET A 79 -4.64 10.49 -2.20
C MET A 79 -3.42 9.92 -1.46
N PHE A 80 -2.87 8.81 -1.94
CA PHE A 80 -1.73 8.14 -1.35
C PHE A 80 -0.41 8.77 -1.83
N ASP A 81 -0.33 9.17 -3.10
CA ASP A 81 0.84 9.76 -3.78
C ASP A 81 1.04 11.22 -3.34
N ALA A 82 1.54 11.39 -2.12
CA ALA A 82 1.62 12.68 -1.43
C ALA A 82 2.52 13.68 -2.16
N ASP A 83 3.62 13.21 -2.76
CA ASP A 83 4.54 14.06 -3.52
C ASP A 83 4.17 14.18 -5.01
N ARG A 84 3.15 13.43 -5.47
CA ARG A 84 2.61 13.42 -6.84
C ARG A 84 3.64 13.03 -7.90
N ASN A 85 4.58 12.16 -7.57
CA ASN A 85 5.61 11.69 -8.49
C ASN A 85 5.13 10.53 -9.39
N GLY A 86 3.90 10.04 -9.19
CA GLY A 86 3.31 8.94 -9.95
C GLY A 86 3.70 7.54 -9.47
N VAL A 87 4.37 7.41 -8.33
CA VAL A 87 4.79 6.15 -7.72
C VAL A 87 4.67 6.16 -6.20
N LEU A 88 3.92 5.21 -5.64
CA LEU A 88 3.80 5.03 -4.20
C LEU A 88 5.05 4.36 -3.62
N THR A 89 5.56 4.96 -2.57
CA THR A 89 6.48 4.34 -1.62
C THR A 89 5.71 3.66 -0.49
N PHE A 90 6.39 2.80 0.27
CA PHE A 90 5.77 2.20 1.45
C PHE A 90 5.40 3.23 2.52
N ASP A 91 6.21 4.28 2.68
CA ASP A 91 5.93 5.41 3.59
C ASP A 91 4.59 6.08 3.25
N GLU A 92 4.36 6.38 1.97
CA GLU A 92 3.11 6.96 1.49
C GLU A 92 1.93 6.02 1.69
N PHE A 93 2.11 4.75 1.33
CA PHE A 93 1.08 3.73 1.46
C PHE A 93 0.62 3.54 2.91
N ILE A 94 1.56 3.33 3.86
CA ILE A 94 1.20 3.03 5.24
C ILE A 94 0.55 4.24 5.92
N ASN A 95 1.02 5.45 5.62
CA ASN A 95 0.44 6.68 6.17
C ASN A 95 -1.00 6.88 5.69
N ALA A 96 -1.25 6.72 4.39
CA ALA A 96 -2.60 6.87 3.83
C ALA A 96 -3.55 5.74 4.29
N PHE A 97 -3.05 4.50 4.36
CA PHE A 97 -3.81 3.36 4.85
C PHE A 97 -4.35 3.59 6.27
N ILE A 98 -3.54 4.20 7.13
CA ILE A 98 -3.93 4.48 8.52
C ILE A 98 -4.92 5.63 8.62
N GLN A 99 -4.79 6.65 7.78
CA GLN A 99 -5.76 7.74 7.73
C GLN A 99 -7.15 7.21 7.34
N ILE A 100 -7.21 6.31 6.35
CA ILE A 100 -8.45 5.62 5.97
C ILE A 100 -8.98 4.76 7.12
N GLN A 101 -8.15 3.93 7.73
CA GLN A 101 -8.57 3.05 8.85
C GLN A 101 -9.10 3.84 10.05
N ARG A 102 -8.56 5.04 10.30
CA ARG A 102 -8.99 5.93 11.37
C ARG A 102 -10.18 6.82 10.99
N GLY A 103 -10.70 6.70 9.76
CA GLY A 103 -11.83 7.50 9.28
C GLY A 103 -11.52 8.99 9.10
N MET A 104 -10.25 9.34 8.83
CA MET A 104 -9.80 10.73 8.65
C MET A 104 -9.85 11.22 7.19
N VAL A 105 -10.71 10.64 6.35
CA VAL A 105 -10.94 11.04 4.95
C VAL A 105 -12.41 11.08 4.61
#